data_AF-A0A938L0R2-F1
#
_entry.id   AF-A0A938L0R2-F1
#
_cell.length_a   1.000
_cell.length_b   1.000
_cell.length_c   1.000
_cell.angle_alpha   90.00
_cell.angle_beta   90.00
_cell.angle_gamma   90.00
#
_symmetry.space_group_name_H-M   'P 1'
#
loop_
_entity.id
_entity.type
_entity.pdbx_description
1 polymer ?
#
loop_
_entity_poly.entity_id
_entity_poly.type
_entity_poly.pdbx_seq_one_letter_code
_entity_poly.pdbx_strand_id
1 'polypeptide(L)'
;MSLRISLVLIIVVSLAGIALTWVIKNPPIGSSKEADLPFFYTLSPDDLRQISITTPVGKKTFYATFVDDGRNVASVWYFEDPAGIPVNFDRWGGITFLLGGPKTQRILAKTIDDPAQYGLNRP
;
A
#
# COMPACT_ATOMS: atom_id res chain seq x y z
N MET A 1 23.62 50.30 33.66
CA MET A 1 23.90 50.04 32.23
C MET A 1 23.96 51.37 31.49
N SER A 2 24.93 51.58 30.59
CA SER A 2 24.94 52.80 29.80
C SER A 2 23.91 52.70 28.67
N LEU A 3 23.17 53.78 28.44
CA LEU A 3 22.08 53.85 27.46
C LEU A 3 22.57 53.47 26.04
N ARG A 4 23.85 53.75 25.76
CA ARG A 4 24.55 53.36 24.53
C ARG A 4 24.67 51.84 24.38
N ILE A 5 25.03 51.13 25.44
CA ILE A 5 25.16 49.66 25.41
C ILE A 5 23.78 49.01 25.25
N SER A 6 22.75 49.55 25.91
CA SER A 6 21.38 49.03 25.78
C SER A 6 20.83 49.19 24.36
N LEU A 7 21.09 50.33 23.71
CA LEU A 7 20.64 50.59 22.35
C LEU A 7 21.31 49.66 21.32
N VAL A 8 22.61 49.42 21.47
CA VAL A 8 23.35 48.46 20.62
C VAL A 8 22.81 47.04 20.79
N LEU A 9 22.50 46.62 22.02
CA LEU A 9 21.96 45.29 22.29
C LEU A 9 20.61 45.06 21.59
N ILE A 10 19.71 46.04 21.65
CA ILE A 10 18.37 45.96 21.02
C ILE A 10 18.49 45.79 19.51
N ILE A 11 19.42 46.51 18.87
CA ILE A 11 19.65 46.42 17.42
C ILE A 11 20.16 45.02 17.05
N VAL A 12 21.14 44.50 17.80
CA VAL A 12 21.71 43.16 17.54
C VAL A 12 20.64 42.08 17.71
N VAL A 13 19.83 42.14 18.76
CA VAL A 13 18.73 41.17 18.98
C VAL A 13 17.70 41.25 17.85
N SER A 14 17.36 42.46 17.40
CA SER A 14 16.41 42.65 16.30
C SER A 14 16.93 42.04 14.99
N LEU A 15 18.20 42.26 14.66
CA LEU A 15 18.84 41.69 13.47
C LEU A 15 18.91 40.16 13.54
N ALA A 16 19.26 39.60 14.70
CA ALA A 16 19.28 38.16 14.91
C ALA A 16 17.89 37.53 14.75
N GLY A 17 16.84 38.19 15.26
CA GLY A 17 15.46 37.75 15.09
C GLY A 17 15.04 37.72 13.62
N ILE A 18 15.36 38.77 12.86
CA ILE A 18 15.07 38.83 11.43
C ILE A 18 15.78 37.70 10.68
N ALA A 19 17.08 37.50 10.92
CA ALA A 19 17.86 36.44 10.28
C ALA A 19 17.29 35.04 10.59
N LEU A 20 16.92 34.78 11.85
CA LEU A 20 16.32 33.51 12.26
C LEU A 20 14.99 33.25 11.54
N THR A 21 14.11 34.25 11.47
CA THR A 21 12.82 34.10 10.76
C THR A 21 13.00 33.85 9.27
N TRP A 22 14.02 34.44 8.65
CA TRP A 22 14.31 34.24 7.24
C TRP A 22 14.80 32.81 6.94
N VAL A 23 15.66 32.24 7.80
CA VAL A 23 16.13 30.85 7.66
C VAL A 23 15.00 29.85 7.82
N ILE A 24 14.11 30.05 8.80
CA ILE A 24 12.97 29.14 9.03
C ILE A 24 11.98 29.16 7.85
N LYS A 25 11.74 30.33 7.25
CA LYS A 25 10.79 30.48 6.16
C LYS A 25 11.35 30.12 4.78
N ASN A 26 12.67 30.16 4.61
CA ASN A 26 13.33 29.83 3.35
C ASN A 26 14.30 28.64 3.53
N PRO A 27 13.78 27.45 3.86
CA PRO A 27 14.62 26.28 3.95
C PRO A 27 15.27 25.99 2.58
N PRO A 28 16.49 25.40 2.55
CA PRO A 28 17.19 25.11 1.32
C PRO A 28 16.34 24.24 0.37
N ILE A 29 16.46 24.52 -0.93
CA ILE A 29 15.75 23.81 -2.00
C ILE A 29 16.10 22.32 -1.90
N GLY A 30 15.08 21.46 -1.74
CA GLY A 30 15.23 20.03 -1.41
C GLY A 30 14.69 19.61 -0.04
N SER A 31 14.20 20.56 0.76
CA SER A 31 13.60 20.28 2.09
C SER A 31 12.14 19.83 2.05
N SER A 32 11.50 19.77 0.87
CA SER A 32 10.20 19.09 0.78
C SER A 32 10.47 17.61 0.96
N LYS A 33 10.02 17.02 2.08
CA LYS A 33 9.82 15.57 2.12
C LYS A 33 8.99 15.22 0.90
N GLU A 34 9.60 14.53 -0.05
CA GLU A 34 8.90 13.95 -1.19
C GLU A 34 7.70 13.19 -0.61
N ALA A 35 6.51 13.47 -1.12
CA ALA A 35 5.29 12.89 -0.58
C ALA A 35 5.44 11.37 -0.63
N ASP A 36 5.16 10.70 0.48
CA ASP A 36 5.17 9.23 0.56
C ASP A 36 4.02 8.72 -0.31
N LEU A 37 4.31 8.53 -1.60
CA LEU A 37 3.33 8.08 -2.58
C LEU A 37 2.92 6.66 -2.20
N PRO A 38 1.61 6.35 -2.14
CA PRO A 38 1.18 4.99 -1.86
C PRO A 38 1.75 4.05 -2.93
N PHE A 39 2.40 2.97 -2.49
CA PHE A 39 2.87 1.94 -3.41
C PHE A 39 1.69 1.35 -4.17
N PHE A 40 1.63 1.62 -5.47
CA PHE A 40 0.73 0.91 -6.37
C PHE A 40 1.37 -0.44 -6.69
N TYR A 41 0.87 -1.50 -6.08
CA TYR A 41 1.21 -2.87 -6.45
C TYR A 41 -0.01 -3.54 -7.08
N THR A 42 0.25 -4.41 -8.05
CA THR A 42 -0.76 -5.33 -8.58
C THR A 42 -0.27 -6.73 -8.27
N LEU A 43 -0.98 -7.43 -7.39
CA LEU A 43 -0.70 -8.83 -7.06
C LEU A 43 -1.81 -9.70 -7.63
N SER A 44 -1.45 -10.76 -8.36
CA SER A 44 -2.43 -11.78 -8.72
C SER A 44 -2.84 -12.55 -7.46
N PRO A 45 -4.13 -12.89 -7.27
CA PRO A 45 -4.54 -13.84 -6.24
C PRO A 45 -3.75 -15.16 -6.29
N ASP A 46 -3.35 -15.56 -7.50
CA ASP A 46 -2.58 -16.79 -7.75
C ASP A 46 -1.12 -16.69 -7.29
N ASP A 47 -0.60 -15.47 -7.08
CA ASP A 47 0.77 -15.22 -6.61
C ASP A 47 0.84 -15.11 -5.07
N LEU A 48 -0.31 -14.98 -4.40
CA LEU A 48 -0.35 -14.92 -2.94
C LEU A 48 0.03 -16.28 -2.35
N ARG A 49 0.90 -16.25 -1.36
CA ARG A 49 1.39 -17.46 -0.65
C ARG A 49 1.01 -17.47 0.82
N GLN A 50 1.04 -16.30 1.44
CA GLN A 50 0.77 -16.14 2.86
C GLN A 50 0.09 -14.80 3.13
N ILE A 51 -0.88 -14.80 4.04
CA ILE A 51 -1.55 -13.59 4.54
C ILE A 51 -1.39 -13.59 6.05
N SER A 52 -0.82 -12.53 6.61
CA SER A 52 -0.69 -12.35 8.06
C SER A 52 -1.43 -11.10 8.50
N ILE A 53 -2.34 -11.25 9.46
CA ILE A 53 -3.14 -10.18 10.02
C ILE A 53 -2.73 -10.00 11.48
N THR A 54 -2.22 -8.82 11.80
CA THR A 54 -1.83 -8.44 13.16
C THR A 54 -2.82 -7.42 13.69
N THR A 55 -3.43 -7.73 14.83
CA THR A 55 -4.37 -6.85 15.55
C THR A 55 -3.91 -6.71 17.01
N PRO A 56 -4.43 -5.73 17.78
CA PRO A 56 -4.13 -5.65 19.22
C PRO A 56 -4.50 -6.90 20.02
N VAL A 57 -5.43 -7.71 19.51
CA VAL A 57 -5.92 -8.95 20.16
C VAL A 57 -5.04 -10.16 19.81
N GLY A 58 -4.21 -10.06 18.76
CA GLY A 58 -3.30 -11.13 18.36
C GLY A 58 -3.00 -11.16 16.86
N LYS A 59 -2.20 -12.16 16.48
CA LYS A 59 -1.80 -12.43 15.10
C LYS A 59 -2.50 -13.68 14.57
N LYS A 60 -3.02 -13.62 13.36
CA LYS A 60 -3.48 -14.79 12.61
C LYS A 60 -2.85 -14.83 11.23
N THR A 61 -2.41 -16.02 10.83
CA THR A 61 -1.73 -16.26 9.57
C THR A 61 -2.47 -17.34 8.78
N PHE A 62 -2.47 -17.18 7.47
CA PHE A 62 -3.05 -18.10 6.51
C PHE A 62 -2.02 -18.41 5.43
N TYR A 63 -1.97 -19.65 4.95
CA TYR A 63 -1.09 -20.06 3.86
C TYR A 63 -1.88 -20.72 2.73
N ALA A 64 -1.41 -20.49 1.51
CA ALA A 64 -1.99 -21.09 0.30
C ALA A 64 -1.22 -22.36 -0.08
N THR A 65 -1.95 -23.42 -0.39
CA THR A 65 -1.41 -24.62 -1.03
C THR A 65 -2.10 -24.81 -2.36
N PHE A 66 -1.32 -25.07 -3.40
CA PHE A 66 -1.85 -25.35 -4.74
C PHE A 66 -2.20 -26.82 -4.82
N VAL A 67 -3.49 -27.08 -5.08
CA VAL A 67 -3.99 -28.42 -5.34
C VAL A 67 -4.31 -28.46 -6.83
N ASP A 68 -3.67 -29.39 -7.53
CA ASP A 68 -3.96 -29.70 -8.92
C ASP A 68 -4.93 -30.89 -8.95
N ASP A 69 -6.16 -30.67 -9.43
CA ASP A 69 -7.17 -31.72 -9.59
C ASP A 69 -7.20 -32.32 -11.02
N GLY A 70 -6.24 -31.95 -11.87
CA GLY A 70 -6.15 -32.36 -13.27
C GLY A 70 -7.08 -31.60 -14.23
N ARG A 71 -7.92 -30.69 -13.72
CA ARG A 71 -8.78 -29.78 -14.52
C ARG A 71 -8.49 -28.32 -14.23
N ASN A 72 -8.14 -27.97 -13.00
CA ASN A 72 -7.76 -26.64 -12.56
C ASN A 72 -6.72 -26.69 -11.44
N VAL A 73 -5.79 -25.74 -11.47
CA VAL A 73 -4.91 -25.47 -10.33
C VAL A 73 -5.61 -24.42 -9.46
N ALA A 74 -6.12 -24.83 -8.30
CA ALA A 74 -6.78 -23.93 -7.36
C ALA A 74 -5.94 -23.79 -6.07
N SER A 75 -5.90 -22.58 -5.52
CA SER A 75 -5.30 -22.34 -4.21
C SER A 75 -6.30 -22.67 -3.10
N VAL A 76 -5.97 -23.66 -2.27
CA VAL A 76 -6.68 -23.93 -1.02
C VAL A 76 -5.94 -23.24 0.11
N TRP A 77 -6.67 -22.49 0.92
CA TRP A 77 -6.11 -21.71 2.02
C TRP A 77 -6.34 -22.42 3.34
N TYR A 78 -5.33 -22.35 4.22
CA TYR A 78 -5.33 -23.00 5.51
C TYR A 78 -4.95 -22.02 6.62
N PHE A 79 -5.44 -22.27 7.83
CA PHE A 79 -4.96 -21.59 9.03
C PHE A 79 -3.57 -22.11 9.40
N GLU A 80 -2.65 -21.21 9.78
CA GLU A 80 -1.35 -21.60 10.38
C GLU A 80 -1.56 -22.31 11.71
N ASP A 81 -2.51 -21.83 12.52
CA ASP A 81 -2.85 -22.37 13.83
C ASP A 81 -4.36 -22.27 14.11
N PRO A 82 -5.09 -23.40 14.23
CA PRO A 82 -4.58 -24.78 14.19
C PRO A 82 -4.19 -25.19 12.76
N ALA A 83 -3.06 -25.90 12.63
CA ALA A 83 -2.55 -26.35 11.34
C ALA A 83 -3.48 -27.36 10.65
N GLY A 84 -3.52 -27.34 9.31
CA GLY A 84 -4.24 -28.33 8.51
C GLY A 84 -5.75 -28.13 8.40
N ILE A 85 -6.32 -27.09 9.03
CA ILE A 85 -7.74 -26.74 8.89
C ILE A 85 -7.88 -25.80 7.67
N PRO A 86 -8.63 -26.20 6.62
CA PRO A 86 -8.88 -25.31 5.49
C PRO A 86 -9.84 -24.19 5.90
N VAL A 87 -9.66 -23.01 5.31
CA VAL A 87 -10.62 -21.93 5.45
C VAL A 87 -11.93 -22.28 4.73
N ASN A 88 -13.04 -21.71 5.20
CA ASN A 88 -14.31 -21.84 4.50
C ASN A 88 -14.24 -21.07 3.17
N PHE A 89 -14.37 -21.78 2.04
CA PHE A 89 -14.24 -21.21 0.70
C PHE A 89 -15.29 -20.13 0.41
N ASP A 90 -16.55 -20.34 0.80
CA ASP A 90 -17.64 -19.39 0.52
C ASP A 90 -17.39 -18.02 1.18
N ARG A 91 -16.71 -18.01 2.34
CA ARG A 91 -16.30 -16.78 3.03
C ARG A 91 -14.97 -16.22 2.54
N TRP A 92 -14.08 -17.09 2.05
CA TRP A 92 -12.70 -16.73 1.72
C TRP A 92 -12.47 -16.36 0.26
N GLY A 93 -13.26 -16.88 -0.68
CA GLY A 93 -13.02 -16.84 -2.13
C GLY A 93 -12.91 -15.45 -2.76
N GLY A 94 -13.25 -14.38 -2.05
CA GLY A 94 -13.06 -12.99 -2.50
C GLY A 94 -11.92 -12.22 -1.82
N ILE A 95 -11.38 -12.71 -0.71
CA ILE A 95 -10.44 -11.94 0.13
C ILE A 95 -9.11 -11.69 -0.59
N THR A 96 -8.61 -12.68 -1.32
CA THR A 96 -7.36 -12.57 -2.08
C THR A 96 -7.43 -11.52 -3.19
N PHE A 97 -8.62 -11.27 -3.75
CA PHE A 97 -8.82 -10.22 -4.75
C PHE A 97 -8.77 -8.81 -4.14
N LEU A 98 -9.17 -8.65 -2.88
CA LEU A 98 -9.09 -7.36 -2.18
C LEU A 98 -7.63 -6.96 -1.90
N LEU A 99 -6.77 -7.95 -1.68
CA LEU A 99 -5.34 -7.76 -1.44
C LEU A 99 -4.53 -7.56 -2.74
N GLY A 100 -5.14 -7.71 -3.91
CA GLY A 100 -4.47 -7.61 -5.20
C GLY A 100 -4.14 -6.18 -5.66
N GLY A 101 -4.55 -5.17 -4.90
CA GLY A 101 -4.41 -3.76 -5.25
C GLY A 101 -5.41 -3.29 -6.32
N PRO A 102 -5.49 -1.97 -6.58
CA PRO A 102 -6.38 -1.42 -7.59
C PRO A 102 -5.94 -1.87 -8.98
N LYS A 103 -6.80 -2.63 -9.66
CA LYS A 103 -6.60 -3.01 -11.06
C LYS A 103 -7.27 -1.98 -11.96
N THR A 104 -6.48 -1.30 -12.80
CA THR A 104 -7.00 -0.48 -13.91
C THR A 104 -7.57 -1.32 -15.05
N GLN A 105 -7.19 -2.60 -15.13
CA GLN A 105 -7.63 -3.53 -16.17
C GLN A 105 -7.95 -4.90 -15.57
N ARG A 106 -9.11 -5.46 -15.95
CA ARG A 106 -9.52 -6.83 -15.59
C ARG A 106 -9.48 -7.70 -16.83
N ILE A 107 -8.71 -8.78 -16.80
CA ILE A 107 -8.77 -9.81 -17.84
C ILE A 107 -10.12 -10.53 -17.70
N LEU A 108 -10.97 -10.45 -18.73
CA LEU A 108 -12.29 -11.09 -18.74
C LEU A 108 -12.23 -12.56 -19.15
N ALA A 109 -11.31 -12.90 -20.06
CA ALA A 109 -11.01 -14.27 -20.47
C ALA A 109 -9.54 -14.34 -20.93
N LYS A 110 -8.85 -15.46 -20.65
CA LYS A 110 -7.48 -15.71 -21.13
C LYS A 110 -7.45 -16.08 -22.62
N THR A 111 -8.53 -16.70 -23.09
CA THR A 111 -8.76 -17.06 -24.48
C THR A 111 -10.17 -16.59 -24.85
N ILE A 112 -10.33 -15.94 -26.00
CA ILE A 112 -11.63 -15.49 -26.50
C ILE A 112 -12.05 -16.46 -27.59
N ASP A 113 -12.97 -17.36 -27.27
CA ASP A 113 -13.50 -18.34 -28.24
C ASP A 113 -14.51 -17.69 -29.20
N ASP A 114 -15.44 -16.88 -28.66
CA ASP A 114 -16.42 -16.11 -29.44
C ASP A 114 -16.36 -14.62 -29.07
N PRO A 115 -15.77 -13.76 -29.92
CA PRO A 115 -15.72 -12.31 -29.72
C PRO A 115 -17.11 -11.66 -29.60
N ALA A 116 -18.16 -12.24 -30.19
CA ALA A 116 -19.51 -11.68 -30.13
C ALA A 116 -20.10 -11.72 -28.71
N GLN A 117 -19.73 -12.71 -27.89
CA GLN A 117 -20.15 -12.79 -26.48
C GLN A 117 -19.65 -11.62 -25.63
N TYR A 118 -18.61 -10.93 -26.10
CA TYR A 118 -18.01 -9.78 -25.44
C TYR A 118 -18.27 -8.46 -26.19
N GLY A 119 -19.12 -8.47 -27.22
CA GLY A 119 -19.38 -7.29 -28.05
C GLY A 119 -18.15 -6.82 -28.85
N LEU A 120 -17.20 -7.72 -29.11
CA LEU A 120 -15.99 -7.47 -29.91
C LEU A 120 -16.17 -7.88 -31.38
N ASN A 121 -17.40 -8.12 -31.82
CA ASN A 121 -17.69 -8.30 -33.24
C ASN A 121 -17.41 -6.99 -33.98
N ARG A 122 -16.96 -7.10 -35.24
CA ARG A 122 -16.74 -5.92 -36.08
C ARG A 122 -18.07 -5.15 -36.23
N PRO A 123 -18.05 -3.81 -36.11
CA PRO A 123 -19.24 -2.98 -36.28
C PRO A 123 -19.82 -3.10 -37.69
#